data_AF-A0A013UPN5-F1
#
_entry.id   AF-A0A013UPN5-F1
#
_cell.length_a   1.000
_cell.length_b   1.000
_cell.length_c   1.000
_cell.angle_alpha   90.00
_cell.angle_beta   90.00
_cell.angle_gamma   90.00
#
_symmetry.space_group_name_H-M   'P 1'
#
loop_
_entity.id
_entity.type
_entity.pdbx_description
1 polymer ?
#
loop_
_entity_poly.entity_id
_entity_poly.type
_entity_poly.pdbx_seq_one_letter_code
_entity_poly.pdbx_strand_id
1 'polypeptide(L)'
;MEHRQKSLIMCVTPLQILIAEKIIQSKPAEDFDIIIFALENNEKFNYYAEKLKKYARVYWYSHVIYKNSIYNLINFLKFIFQFNLSSFNKKYNNYYLSSIDSRYFQYILSKKMESSCIFTFDDGTANIVKTSIYYLKNINDIKKSKIFRMLGIKYFQEDIKSMSKLHYTIYPEFENIIQDTMEIKLFNGNEKNKIRTKGLNVFLGQPYEELDSYLSNEKIEKMMGDLNIKLYFPHPREKNTPKNVEIVETKKIFEDYIIDFLDRNQNCYLNIYTFMSSAALNVKSLDGINIYFIQTNALISKYPDFFNILKNHNFNVLEF
;
A
#
# COMPACT_ATOMS: atom_id res chain seq x y z
N MET A 1 21.20 22.78 -21.83
CA MET A 1 20.21 21.78 -21.37
C MET A 1 20.76 21.15 -20.11
N GLU A 2 20.17 21.42 -18.94
CA GLU A 2 20.55 20.70 -17.72
C GLU A 2 20.30 19.20 -17.92
N HIS A 3 21.28 18.37 -17.58
CA HIS A 3 21.13 16.92 -17.58
C HIS A 3 20.17 16.53 -16.45
N ARG A 4 18.87 16.43 -16.76
CA ARG A 4 17.87 15.90 -15.84
C ARG A 4 18.19 14.45 -15.49
N GLN A 5 18.05 14.09 -14.22
CA GLN A 5 18.27 12.71 -13.77
C GLN A 5 17.14 11.81 -14.25
N LYS A 6 17.49 10.63 -14.77
CA LYS A 6 16.50 9.65 -15.22
C LYS A 6 16.17 8.71 -14.08
N SER A 7 14.89 8.58 -13.78
CA SER A 7 14.40 7.85 -12.61
C SER A 7 13.36 6.83 -13.01
N LEU A 8 13.31 5.72 -12.27
CA LEU A 8 12.30 4.68 -12.44
C LEU A 8 11.51 4.52 -11.14
N ILE A 9 10.19 4.63 -11.22
CA ILE A 9 9.29 4.33 -10.10
C ILE A 9 8.41 3.12 -10.40
N MET A 10 8.29 2.24 -9.41
CA MET A 10 7.68 0.92 -9.57
C MET A 10 6.61 0.66 -8.50
N CYS A 11 5.38 0.37 -8.94
CA CYS A 11 4.21 0.20 -8.06
C CYS A 11 3.42 -1.08 -8.39
N VAL A 12 2.70 -1.61 -7.41
CA VAL A 12 1.80 -2.76 -7.52
C VAL A 12 0.40 -2.53 -6.93
N THR A 13 0.20 -1.49 -6.09
CA THR A 13 -1.11 -1.14 -5.51
C THR A 13 -1.52 0.32 -5.79
N PRO A 14 -2.82 0.65 -5.70
CA PRO A 14 -3.27 2.04 -5.81
C PRO A 14 -2.72 2.99 -4.73
N LEU A 15 -2.53 2.52 -3.49
CA LEU A 15 -1.90 3.33 -2.42
C LEU A 15 -0.47 3.70 -2.79
N GLN A 16 0.29 2.75 -3.32
CA GLN A 16 1.66 3.00 -3.79
C GLN A 16 1.69 3.96 -4.97
N ILE A 17 0.70 3.91 -5.86
CA ILE A 17 0.56 4.88 -6.95
C ILE A 17 0.34 6.29 -6.39
N LEU A 18 -0.48 6.43 -5.34
CA LEU A 18 -0.69 7.72 -4.66
C LEU A 18 0.59 8.24 -4.00
N ILE A 19 1.34 7.38 -3.30
CA ILE A 19 2.65 7.75 -2.72
C ILE A 19 3.64 8.14 -3.82
N ALA A 20 3.70 7.37 -4.90
CA ALA A 20 4.57 7.61 -6.04
C ALA A 20 4.27 8.97 -6.71
N GLU A 21 3.00 9.34 -6.86
CA GLU A 21 2.61 10.65 -7.37
C GLU A 21 3.23 11.78 -6.53
N LYS A 22 3.18 11.67 -5.19
CA LYS A 22 3.78 12.67 -4.29
C LYS A 22 5.30 12.71 -4.38
N ILE A 23 5.95 11.56 -4.50
CA ILE A 23 7.40 11.48 -4.70
C ILE A 23 7.78 12.20 -6.00
N ILE A 24 7.10 11.91 -7.12
CA ILE A 24 7.37 12.55 -8.41
C ILE A 24 7.18 14.07 -8.32
N GLN A 25 6.07 14.52 -7.73
CA GLN A 25 5.78 15.95 -7.55
C GLN A 25 6.87 16.66 -6.71
N SER A 26 7.45 15.97 -5.73
CA SER A 26 8.55 16.52 -4.92
C SER A 26 9.90 16.59 -5.64
N LYS A 27 10.02 16.02 -6.84
CA LYS A 27 11.28 15.89 -7.61
C LYS A 27 11.15 16.49 -9.03
N PRO A 28 10.90 17.80 -9.17
CA PRO A 28 10.67 18.44 -10.47
C PRO A 28 11.89 18.41 -11.42
N ALA A 29 13.09 18.14 -10.90
CA ALA A 29 14.33 18.04 -11.69
C ALA A 29 14.59 16.64 -12.28
N GLU A 30 13.77 15.64 -11.94
CA GLU A 30 13.92 14.27 -12.41
C GLU A 30 12.92 13.97 -13.53
N ASP A 31 13.29 13.07 -14.45
CA ASP A 31 12.40 12.52 -15.48
C ASP A 31 12.06 11.07 -15.12
N PHE A 32 10.77 10.77 -14.95
CA PHE A 32 10.31 9.47 -14.48
C PHE A 32 9.83 8.57 -15.61
N ASP A 33 10.39 7.37 -15.68
CA ASP A 33 9.73 6.22 -16.28
C ASP A 33 8.98 5.45 -15.19
N ILE A 34 7.84 4.85 -15.54
CA ILE A 34 6.91 4.27 -14.57
C ILE A 34 6.58 2.84 -14.99
N ILE A 35 6.70 1.90 -14.05
CA ILE A 35 6.25 0.51 -14.21
C ILE A 35 5.20 0.21 -13.15
N ILE A 36 4.05 -0.27 -13.59
CA ILE A 36 2.99 -0.74 -12.70
C ILE A 36 2.69 -2.20 -12.99
N PHE A 37 2.86 -3.04 -11.96
CA PHE A 37 2.41 -4.43 -11.95
C PHE A 37 1.14 -4.57 -11.13
N ALA A 38 0.00 -4.39 -11.78
CA ALA A 38 -1.30 -4.43 -11.13
C ALA A 38 -1.59 -5.84 -10.59
N LEU A 39 -1.91 -5.93 -9.29
CA LEU A 39 -2.34 -7.18 -8.64
C LEU A 39 -3.82 -7.49 -8.87
N GLU A 40 -4.59 -6.47 -9.25
CA GLU A 40 -6.01 -6.57 -9.56
C GLU A 40 -6.31 -5.81 -10.84
N ASN A 41 -7.28 -6.29 -11.62
CA ASN A 41 -7.77 -5.60 -12.81
C ASN A 41 -9.18 -5.08 -12.54
N ASN A 42 -9.27 -3.86 -12.01
CA ASN A 42 -10.55 -3.20 -11.71
C ASN A 42 -10.47 -1.69 -12.02
N GLU A 43 -11.64 -1.03 -12.04
CA GLU A 43 -11.75 0.39 -12.36
C GLU A 43 -10.98 1.28 -11.39
N LYS A 44 -10.88 0.87 -10.11
CA LYS A 44 -10.10 1.58 -9.10
C LYS A 44 -8.63 1.61 -9.50
N PHE A 45 -8.06 0.46 -9.85
CA PHE A 45 -6.69 0.39 -10.31
C PHE A 45 -6.44 1.23 -11.56
N ASN A 46 -7.32 1.13 -12.56
CA ASN A 46 -7.24 1.90 -13.80
C ASN A 46 -7.30 3.41 -13.55
N TYR A 47 -8.14 3.86 -12.61
CA TYR A 47 -8.26 5.27 -12.24
C TYR A 47 -6.93 5.85 -11.74
N TYR A 48 -6.25 5.15 -10.81
CA TYR A 48 -4.95 5.60 -10.28
C TYR A 48 -3.83 5.48 -11.30
N ALA A 49 -3.81 4.40 -12.07
CA ALA A 49 -2.83 4.15 -13.12
C ALA A 49 -2.84 5.28 -14.18
N GLU A 50 -4.02 5.67 -14.67
CA GLU A 50 -4.15 6.78 -15.64
C GLU A 50 -3.81 8.15 -15.03
N LYS A 51 -4.00 8.34 -13.72
CA LYS A 51 -3.55 9.57 -13.02
C LYS A 51 -2.02 9.67 -13.03
N LEU A 52 -1.34 8.60 -12.66
CA LEU A 52 0.13 8.57 -12.55
C LEU A 52 0.83 8.61 -13.92
N LYS A 53 0.23 7.97 -14.93
CA LYS A 53 0.73 7.94 -16.31
C LYS A 53 1.02 9.33 -16.90
N LYS A 54 0.30 10.37 -16.45
CA LYS A 54 0.50 11.76 -16.88
C LYS A 54 1.89 12.32 -16.54
N TYR A 55 2.56 11.75 -15.54
CA TYR A 55 3.91 12.13 -15.15
C TYR A 55 5.00 11.25 -15.79
N ALA A 56 4.62 10.22 -16.54
CA ALA A 56 5.55 9.25 -17.10
C ALA A 56 6.10 9.72 -18.45
N ARG A 57 7.42 9.67 -18.61
CA ARG A 57 8.08 9.75 -19.92
C ARG A 57 7.91 8.44 -20.70
N VAL A 58 8.12 7.31 -20.04
CA VAL A 58 7.79 5.97 -20.55
C VAL A 58 6.96 5.24 -19.50
N TYR A 59 5.91 4.55 -19.94
CA TYR A 59 4.93 3.91 -19.06
C TYR A 59 4.74 2.45 -19.44
N TRP A 60 4.89 1.55 -18.46
CA TRP A 60 4.56 0.13 -18.59
C TRP A 60 3.47 -0.22 -17.58
N TYR A 61 2.36 -0.76 -18.08
CA TYR A 61 1.32 -1.36 -17.23
C TYR A 61 1.17 -2.84 -17.58
N SER A 62 1.18 -3.71 -16.57
CA SER A 62 0.89 -5.13 -16.76
C SER A 62 0.14 -5.69 -15.55
N HIS A 63 -0.87 -6.51 -15.83
CA HIS A 63 -1.61 -7.21 -14.80
C HIS A 63 -0.91 -8.53 -14.47
N VAL A 64 -0.54 -8.71 -13.20
CA VAL A 64 0.19 -9.88 -12.70
C VAL A 64 -0.76 -10.77 -11.94
N ILE A 65 -0.98 -11.98 -12.47
CA ILE A 65 -1.84 -13.00 -11.84
C ILE A 65 -0.95 -14.04 -11.18
N TYR A 66 -1.13 -14.23 -9.87
CA TYR A 66 -0.50 -15.30 -9.12
C TYR A 66 -1.42 -16.53 -9.04
N LYS A 67 -0.91 -17.68 -9.50
CA LYS A 67 -1.57 -18.98 -9.35
C LYS A 67 -0.59 -19.94 -8.65
N ASN A 68 -0.29 -21.08 -9.27
CA ASN A 68 0.71 -22.01 -8.79
C ASN A 68 2.15 -21.61 -9.20
N SER A 69 3.14 -22.24 -8.57
CA SER A 69 4.57 -21.94 -8.77
C SER A 69 5.03 -22.01 -10.23
N ILE A 70 4.53 -22.99 -11.01
CA ILE A 70 4.93 -23.17 -12.42
C ILE A 70 4.36 -22.05 -13.28
N TYR A 71 3.07 -21.74 -13.12
CA TYR A 71 2.41 -20.64 -13.82
C TYR A 71 3.12 -19.31 -13.54
N ASN A 72 3.45 -19.05 -12.27
CA ASN A 72 4.16 -17.84 -11.86
C ASN A 72 5.56 -17.76 -12.48
N LEU A 73 6.29 -18.88 -12.56
CA LEU A 73 7.60 -18.95 -13.21
C LEU A 73 7.50 -18.68 -14.72
N ILE A 74 6.53 -19.28 -15.41
CA ILE A 74 6.32 -19.06 -16.86
C ILE A 74 6.02 -17.59 -17.14
N ASN A 75 5.13 -16.97 -16.35
CA ASN A 75 4.82 -15.54 -16.49
C ASN A 75 6.04 -14.66 -16.21
N PHE A 76 6.85 -15.01 -15.23
CA PHE A 76 8.10 -14.30 -14.95
C PHE A 76 9.10 -14.43 -16.11
N LEU A 77 9.24 -15.60 -16.73
CA LEU A 77 10.09 -15.78 -17.92
C LEU A 77 9.57 -14.98 -19.14
N LYS A 78 8.25 -14.95 -19.35
CA LYS A 78 7.62 -14.10 -20.37
C LYS A 78 7.93 -12.63 -20.13
N PHE A 79 7.82 -12.18 -18.89
CA PHE A 79 8.20 -10.83 -18.49
C PHE A 79 9.67 -10.56 -18.79
N ILE A 80 10.59 -11.46 -18.42
CA ILE A 80 12.03 -11.30 -18.71
C ILE A 80 12.25 -11.07 -20.21
N PHE A 81 11.62 -11.88 -21.06
CA PHE A 81 11.74 -11.75 -22.51
C PHE A 81 11.20 -10.40 -22.99
N GLN A 82 9.97 -10.05 -22.60
CA GLN A 82 9.33 -8.79 -22.98
C GLN A 82 10.13 -7.57 -22.49
N PHE A 83 10.61 -7.59 -21.24
CA PHE A 83 11.38 -6.48 -20.67
C PHE A 83 12.71 -6.29 -21.38
N ASN A 84 13.39 -7.38 -21.74
CA ASN A 84 14.63 -7.30 -22.49
C ASN A 84 14.45 -6.79 -23.92
N LEU A 85 13.29 -7.02 -24.55
CA LEU A 85 12.98 -6.50 -25.88
C LEU A 85 12.34 -5.10 -25.86
N SER A 86 11.85 -4.65 -24.71
CA SER A 86 11.20 -3.35 -24.60
C SER A 86 12.17 -2.18 -24.85
N SER A 87 11.61 -1.03 -25.26
CA SER A 87 12.30 0.25 -25.40
C SER A 87 12.59 0.94 -24.06
N PHE A 88 12.25 0.30 -22.94
CA PHE A 88 12.45 0.85 -21.61
C PHE A 88 13.94 1.07 -21.36
N ASN A 89 14.28 2.21 -20.78
CA ASN A 89 15.65 2.41 -20.33
C ASN A 89 15.94 1.34 -19.25
N LYS A 90 17.13 0.73 -19.30
CA LYS A 90 17.54 -0.31 -18.34
C LYS A 90 18.51 0.22 -17.29
N LYS A 91 18.94 1.47 -17.46
CA LYS A 91 19.95 2.14 -16.62
C LYS A 91 19.41 3.50 -16.16
N TYR A 92 18.96 3.56 -14.91
CA TYR A 92 18.48 4.79 -14.27
C TYR A 92 19.48 5.33 -13.26
N ASN A 93 19.43 6.64 -13.02
CA ASN A 93 20.14 7.27 -11.92
C ASN A 93 19.51 6.86 -10.59
N ASN A 94 18.17 6.90 -10.51
CA ASN A 94 17.42 6.61 -9.29
C ASN A 94 16.35 5.54 -9.55
N TYR A 95 16.22 4.61 -8.60
CA TYR A 95 15.16 3.60 -8.58
C TYR A 95 14.30 3.79 -7.34
N TYR A 96 12.98 3.86 -7.50
CA TYR A 96 11.99 4.00 -6.43
C TYR A 96 11.09 2.76 -6.45
N LEU A 97 10.99 2.06 -5.32
CA LEU A 97 10.12 0.88 -5.20
C LEU A 97 9.53 0.68 -3.80
N SER A 98 8.27 0.26 -3.72
CA SER A 98 7.62 -0.14 -2.47
C SER A 98 7.82 -1.63 -2.17
N SER A 99 7.44 -2.49 -3.12
CA SER A 99 7.37 -3.94 -2.92
C SER A 99 8.73 -4.59 -3.14
N ILE A 100 9.59 -4.47 -2.13
CA ILE A 100 10.99 -4.96 -2.14
C ILE A 100 11.10 -6.50 -2.24
N ASP A 101 10.01 -7.22 -1.99
CA ASP A 101 9.86 -8.66 -2.15
C ASP A 101 9.47 -9.09 -3.58
N SER A 102 9.03 -8.14 -4.42
CA SER A 102 8.62 -8.41 -5.80
C SER A 102 9.78 -8.93 -6.66
N ARG A 103 9.64 -10.15 -7.18
CA ARG A 103 10.62 -10.76 -8.10
C ARG A 103 10.80 -9.96 -9.39
N TYR A 104 9.73 -9.32 -9.87
CA TYR A 104 9.79 -8.48 -11.05
C TYR A 104 10.67 -7.24 -10.80
N PHE A 105 10.47 -6.55 -9.67
CA PHE A 105 11.27 -5.38 -9.30
C PHE A 105 12.72 -5.75 -8.99
N GLN A 106 12.95 -6.85 -8.28
CA GLN A 106 14.28 -7.40 -8.03
C GLN A 106 15.04 -7.69 -9.34
N TYR A 107 14.36 -8.24 -10.35
CA TYR A 107 14.96 -8.48 -11.67
C TYR A 107 15.35 -7.17 -12.38
N ILE A 108 14.44 -6.19 -12.40
CA ILE A 108 14.69 -4.88 -13.01
C ILE A 108 15.88 -4.19 -12.32
N LEU A 109 15.87 -4.18 -10.99
CA LEU A 109 16.93 -3.61 -10.17
C LEU A 109 18.29 -4.30 -10.40
N SER A 110 18.28 -5.59 -10.72
CA SER A 110 19.51 -6.34 -11.02
C SER A 110 20.21 -5.90 -12.31
N LYS A 111 19.57 -5.02 -13.10
CA LYS A 111 20.14 -4.37 -14.30
C LYS A 111 20.70 -2.97 -14.04
N LYS A 112 20.59 -2.45 -12.81
CA LYS A 112 21.09 -1.11 -12.44
C LYS A 112 22.59 -0.94 -12.68
N MET A 113 23.02 0.31 -12.78
CA MET A 113 24.44 0.66 -12.75
C MET A 113 24.95 0.67 -11.30
N GLU A 114 26.26 0.57 -11.09
CA GLU A 114 26.84 0.72 -9.74
C GLU A 114 26.56 2.10 -9.15
N SER A 115 26.58 3.15 -9.97
CA SER A 115 26.29 4.52 -9.56
C SER A 115 24.81 4.82 -9.29
N SER A 116 23.90 3.87 -9.54
CA SER A 116 22.47 4.06 -9.34
C SER A 116 22.11 4.12 -7.86
N CYS A 117 21.25 5.07 -7.49
CA CYS A 117 20.67 5.20 -6.17
C CYS A 117 19.38 4.40 -6.05
N ILE A 118 19.14 3.83 -4.88
CA ILE A 118 17.92 3.09 -4.56
C ILE A 118 17.18 3.83 -3.46
N PHE A 119 15.90 4.02 -3.68
CA PHE A 119 14.96 4.64 -2.78
C PHE A 119 13.79 3.70 -2.61
N THR A 120 13.27 3.57 -1.40
CA THR A 120 12.06 2.78 -1.17
C THR A 120 10.96 3.66 -0.63
N PHE A 121 9.73 3.18 -0.67
CA PHE A 121 8.59 3.87 -0.10
C PHE A 121 7.58 2.88 0.46
N ASP A 122 6.65 3.34 1.29
CA ASP A 122 5.72 2.45 1.96
C ASP A 122 4.89 1.61 0.97
N ASP A 123 4.80 0.30 1.25
CA ASP A 123 3.82 -0.62 0.67
C ASP A 123 2.48 -0.51 1.42
N GLY A 124 2.58 -0.32 2.74
CA GLY A 124 1.49 -0.23 3.69
C GLY A 124 2.03 -0.50 5.10
N THR A 125 1.22 -1.07 5.98
CA THR A 125 1.66 -1.40 7.35
C THR A 125 2.76 -2.46 7.40
N ALA A 126 3.01 -3.20 6.31
CA ALA A 126 4.13 -4.13 6.22
C ALA A 126 5.49 -3.46 6.51
N ASN A 127 5.60 -2.16 6.28
CA ASN A 127 6.81 -1.39 6.55
C ASN A 127 7.07 -1.10 8.03
N ILE A 128 6.04 -1.13 8.89
CA ILE A 128 6.12 -0.73 10.30
C ILE A 128 5.78 -1.87 11.28
N VAL A 129 5.08 -2.91 10.82
CA VAL A 129 4.73 -4.09 11.63
C VAL A 129 5.89 -5.10 11.59
N LYS A 130 6.54 -5.35 12.74
CA LYS A 130 7.73 -6.21 12.83
C LYS A 130 7.49 -7.71 12.56
N THR A 131 6.24 -8.15 12.59
CA THR A 131 5.78 -9.50 12.22
C THR A 131 5.40 -9.58 10.74
N SER A 132 5.58 -8.52 9.95
CA SER A 132 5.26 -8.54 8.52
C SER A 132 6.28 -9.34 7.70
N ILE A 133 5.92 -9.61 6.45
CA ILE A 133 6.81 -10.25 5.47
C ILE A 133 8.11 -9.47 5.23
N TYR A 134 8.13 -8.16 5.51
CA TYR A 134 9.34 -7.37 5.35
C TYR A 134 10.35 -7.57 6.48
N TYR A 135 9.97 -8.07 7.64
CA TYR A 135 10.92 -8.36 8.73
C TYR A 135 11.25 -9.85 8.85
N LEU A 136 10.35 -10.72 8.37
CA LEU A 136 10.52 -12.16 8.47
C LEU A 136 11.35 -12.73 7.31
N LYS A 137 12.36 -13.55 7.65
CA LYS A 137 13.10 -14.37 6.66
C LYS A 137 12.36 -15.67 6.40
N ASN A 138 11.84 -15.85 5.19
CA ASN A 138 11.19 -17.10 4.81
C ASN A 138 12.24 -18.14 4.32
N ILE A 139 12.34 -19.29 4.99
CA ILE A 139 13.27 -20.38 4.64
C ILE A 139 12.98 -20.91 3.21
N ASN A 140 11.72 -20.93 2.78
CA ASN A 140 11.36 -21.37 1.42
C ASN A 140 11.87 -20.40 0.34
N ASP A 141 12.05 -19.12 0.67
CA ASP A 141 12.65 -18.15 -0.25
C ASP A 141 14.14 -18.42 -0.48
N ILE A 142 14.84 -19.08 0.44
CA ILE A 142 16.26 -19.42 0.26
C ILE A 142 16.41 -20.41 -0.91
N LYS A 143 15.59 -21.46 -0.96
CA LYS A 143 15.64 -22.44 -2.08
C LYS A 143 15.23 -21.80 -3.40
N LYS A 144 14.14 -21.02 -3.40
CA LYS A 144 13.68 -20.29 -4.59
C LYS A 144 14.71 -19.26 -5.05
N SER A 145 15.47 -18.66 -4.13
CA SER A 145 16.48 -17.65 -4.46
C SER A 145 17.55 -18.17 -5.41
N LYS A 146 17.94 -19.44 -5.33
CA LYS A 146 18.94 -20.02 -6.25
C LYS A 146 18.46 -20.02 -7.70
N ILE A 147 17.21 -20.44 -7.93
CA ILE A 147 16.59 -20.44 -9.26
C ILE A 147 16.52 -19.01 -9.79
N PHE A 148 16.03 -18.07 -8.97
CA PHE A 148 15.92 -16.67 -9.38
C PHE A 148 17.28 -16.01 -9.62
N ARG A 149 18.33 -16.41 -8.88
CA ARG A 149 19.71 -15.98 -9.14
C ARG A 149 20.20 -16.45 -10.51
N MET A 150 19.92 -17.70 -10.89
CA MET A 150 20.22 -18.20 -12.24
C MET A 150 19.47 -17.43 -13.33
N LEU A 151 18.24 -16.99 -13.05
CA LEU A 151 17.46 -16.13 -13.94
C LEU A 151 17.94 -14.66 -13.97
N GLY A 152 19.01 -14.33 -13.24
CA GLY A 152 19.64 -13.02 -13.28
C GLY A 152 19.17 -12.03 -12.20
N ILE A 153 18.45 -12.49 -11.17
CA ILE A 153 18.19 -11.69 -9.97
C ILE A 153 19.42 -11.69 -9.06
N LYS A 154 20.02 -10.53 -8.86
CA LYS A 154 21.19 -10.31 -8.00
C LYS A 154 20.79 -9.90 -6.60
N TYR A 155 19.77 -9.05 -6.48
CA TYR A 155 19.36 -8.39 -5.24
C TYR A 155 18.00 -8.90 -4.76
N PHE A 156 17.90 -9.14 -3.46
CA PHE A 156 16.71 -9.60 -2.75
C PHE A 156 16.32 -8.57 -1.69
N GLN A 157 15.25 -8.83 -0.95
CA GLN A 157 14.70 -7.91 0.07
C GLN A 157 15.76 -7.29 1.00
N GLU A 158 16.61 -8.10 1.62
CA GLU A 158 17.64 -7.60 2.55
C GLU A 158 18.74 -6.79 1.84
N ASP A 159 19.11 -7.19 0.62
CA ASP A 159 20.02 -6.40 -0.21
C ASP A 159 19.40 -5.03 -0.53
N ILE A 160 18.11 -4.99 -0.86
CA ILE A 160 17.40 -3.76 -1.20
C ILE A 160 17.34 -2.83 0.01
N LYS A 161 17.01 -3.34 1.20
CA LYS A 161 17.00 -2.52 2.42
C LYS A 161 18.37 -1.91 2.70
N SER A 162 19.43 -2.72 2.65
CA SER A 162 20.81 -2.27 2.95
C SER A 162 21.36 -1.29 1.92
N MET A 163 20.98 -1.42 0.64
CA MET A 163 21.42 -0.48 -0.41
C MET A 163 20.54 0.77 -0.52
N SER A 164 19.36 0.79 0.10
CA SER A 164 18.44 1.92 0.01
C SER A 164 19.02 3.12 0.74
N LYS A 165 19.12 4.25 0.04
CA LYS A 165 19.64 5.50 0.61
C LYS A 165 18.64 6.21 1.51
N LEU A 166 17.36 6.02 1.25
CA LEU A 166 16.28 6.71 1.94
C LEU A 166 14.97 5.96 1.70
N HIS A 167 14.11 5.98 2.71
CA HIS A 167 12.76 5.43 2.66
C HIS A 167 11.70 6.54 2.79
N TYR A 168 10.84 6.70 1.79
CA TYR A 168 9.74 7.65 1.84
C TYR A 168 8.55 7.02 2.59
N THR A 169 8.18 7.63 3.71
CA THR A 169 7.19 7.07 4.64
C THR A 169 5.97 7.97 4.78
N ILE A 170 4.77 7.38 4.82
CA ILE A 170 3.53 8.02 5.26
C ILE A 170 3.29 7.82 6.75
N TYR A 171 4.21 7.12 7.43
CA TYR A 171 4.20 6.76 8.83
C TYR A 171 5.44 7.32 9.57
N PRO A 172 5.66 8.65 9.61
CA PRO A 172 6.89 9.23 10.15
C PRO A 172 7.09 8.99 11.66
N GLU A 173 6.01 8.71 12.38
CA GLU A 173 5.99 8.44 13.83
C GLU A 173 6.42 7.01 14.18
N PHE A 174 6.60 6.12 13.19
CA PHE A 174 6.83 4.69 13.41
C PHE A 174 8.20 4.28 12.88
N GLU A 175 8.83 3.34 13.58
CA GLU A 175 10.07 2.73 13.09
C GLU A 175 9.79 1.92 11.82
N ASN A 176 10.56 2.16 10.76
CA ASN A 176 10.34 1.58 9.44
C ASN A 176 11.40 0.50 9.10
N ILE A 177 11.33 -0.12 7.92
CA ILE A 177 12.29 -1.15 7.45
C ILE A 177 13.69 -0.60 7.19
N ILE A 178 13.82 0.73 7.07
CA ILE A 178 15.04 1.48 6.85
C ILE A 178 15.02 2.67 7.81
N GLN A 179 16.16 2.98 8.43
CA GLN A 179 16.27 4.02 9.45
C GLN A 179 16.15 5.43 8.86
N ASP A 180 16.84 5.69 7.75
CA ASP A 180 16.79 6.99 7.07
C ASP A 180 15.46 7.13 6.34
N THR A 181 14.56 7.93 6.92
CA THR A 181 13.21 8.14 6.41
C THR A 181 12.94 9.58 6.00
N MET A 182 12.03 9.78 5.06
CA MET A 182 11.51 11.09 4.65
C MET A 182 9.99 11.03 4.62
N GLU A 183 9.33 11.92 5.36
CA GLU A 183 7.87 12.02 5.39
C GLU A 183 7.32 12.38 4.01
N ILE A 184 6.31 11.63 3.57
CA ILE A 184 5.43 11.98 2.46
C ILE A 184 4.03 12.23 3.01
N LYS A 185 3.57 13.47 2.89
CA LYS A 185 2.19 13.81 3.19
C LYS A 185 1.31 13.48 1.99
N LEU A 186 0.45 12.48 2.14
CA LEU A 186 -0.54 12.14 1.12
C LEU A 186 -1.52 13.29 0.88
N PHE A 187 -1.84 14.02 1.95
CA PHE A 187 -2.84 15.08 1.93
C PHE A 187 -2.28 16.35 2.56
N ASN A 188 -2.71 17.48 2.03
CA ASN A 188 -2.49 18.75 2.69
C ASN A 188 -3.38 18.77 3.94
N GLY A 189 -2.81 19.09 5.10
CA GLY A 189 -3.60 19.15 6.33
C GLY A 189 -4.74 20.15 6.15
N ASN A 190 -5.99 19.68 6.24
CA ASN A 190 -7.14 20.57 6.32
C ASN A 190 -7.01 21.43 7.58
N GLU A 191 -7.49 22.67 7.52
CA GLU A 191 -7.53 23.57 8.68
C GLU A 191 -8.23 22.86 9.86
N LYS A 192 -7.49 22.60 10.94
CA LYS A 192 -7.91 21.82 12.13
C LYS A 192 -9.01 22.48 12.98
N ASN A 193 -9.76 23.44 12.43
CA ASN A 193 -10.66 24.31 13.18
C ASN A 193 -12.09 24.34 12.61
N LYS A 194 -12.47 23.38 11.75
CA LYS A 194 -13.86 23.28 11.32
C LYS A 194 -14.69 22.67 12.46
N ILE A 195 -15.69 23.41 12.94
CA ILE A 195 -16.65 22.89 13.91
C ILE A 195 -17.49 21.82 13.21
N ARG A 196 -17.28 20.56 13.60
CA ARG A 196 -18.01 19.39 13.09
C ARG A 196 -18.94 18.88 14.17
N THR A 197 -20.23 18.80 13.87
CA THR A 197 -21.28 18.45 14.84
C THR A 197 -22.04 17.19 14.48
N LYS A 198 -21.91 16.70 13.24
CA LYS A 198 -22.62 15.51 12.76
C LYS A 198 -21.67 14.32 12.69
N GLY A 199 -21.87 13.34 13.57
CA GLY A 199 -21.10 12.10 13.57
C GLY A 199 -21.65 11.10 12.56
N LEU A 200 -20.75 10.47 11.80
CA LEU A 200 -21.08 9.37 10.90
C LEU A 200 -20.14 8.20 11.14
N ASN A 201 -20.72 7.03 11.40
CA ASN A 201 -19.97 5.81 11.66
C ASN A 201 -19.76 5.05 10.34
N VAL A 202 -18.50 4.83 10.01
CA VAL A 202 -18.04 4.18 8.77
C VAL A 202 -17.27 2.92 9.15
N PHE A 203 -17.57 1.81 8.51
CA PHE A 203 -16.83 0.57 8.71
C PHE A 203 -15.95 0.26 7.49
N LEU A 204 -14.68 -0.05 7.73
CA LEU A 204 -13.76 -0.50 6.68
C LEU A 204 -13.83 -2.00 6.56
N GLY A 205 -14.33 -2.42 5.41
CA GLY A 205 -14.36 -3.79 5.01
C GLY A 205 -12.98 -4.44 5.02
N GLN A 206 -12.93 -5.72 5.37
CA GLN A 206 -11.75 -6.57 5.25
C GLN A 206 -12.18 -8.01 4.88
N PRO A 207 -11.30 -8.83 4.28
CA PRO A 207 -11.57 -10.25 4.07
C PRO A 207 -11.55 -11.02 5.41
N TYR A 208 -12.63 -10.95 6.19
CA TYR A 208 -12.69 -11.40 7.58
C TYR A 208 -12.36 -12.88 7.76
N GLU A 209 -12.78 -13.73 6.83
CA GLU A 209 -12.50 -15.18 6.85
C GLU A 209 -10.99 -15.48 6.78
N GLU A 210 -10.17 -14.59 6.20
CA GLU A 210 -8.71 -14.71 6.18
C GLU A 210 -8.07 -14.23 7.50
N LEU A 211 -8.74 -13.30 8.19
CA LEU A 211 -8.27 -12.70 9.43
C LEU A 211 -8.51 -13.64 10.61
N ASP A 212 -9.76 -14.07 10.77
CA ASP A 212 -10.23 -14.89 11.89
C ASP A 212 -11.46 -15.71 11.46
N SER A 213 -11.34 -17.04 11.50
CA SER A 213 -12.41 -17.97 11.12
C SER A 213 -13.66 -17.87 12.02
N TYR A 214 -13.55 -17.24 13.19
CA TYR A 214 -14.66 -17.03 14.12
C TYR A 214 -15.48 -15.77 13.81
N LEU A 215 -15.02 -14.90 12.90
CA LEU A 215 -15.73 -13.71 12.42
C LEU A 215 -16.68 -14.09 11.26
N SER A 216 -17.87 -14.59 11.60
CA SER A 216 -18.92 -14.82 10.61
C SER A 216 -19.58 -13.50 10.17
N ASN A 217 -20.11 -13.45 8.93
CA ASN A 217 -20.82 -12.28 8.42
C ASN A 217 -21.95 -11.82 9.36
N GLU A 218 -22.70 -12.75 9.96
CA GLU A 218 -23.78 -12.42 10.91
C GLU A 218 -23.26 -11.69 12.15
N LYS A 219 -22.10 -12.09 12.69
CA LYS A 219 -21.48 -11.40 13.84
C LYS A 219 -21.02 -10.00 13.45
N ILE A 220 -20.43 -9.86 12.27
CA ILE A 220 -20.01 -8.55 11.74
C ILE A 220 -21.22 -7.65 11.54
N GLU A 221 -22.29 -8.13 10.92
CA GLU A 221 -23.53 -7.36 10.72
C GLU A 221 -24.17 -6.94 12.05
N LYS A 222 -24.22 -7.85 13.04
CA LYS A 222 -24.71 -7.52 14.37
C LYS A 222 -23.88 -6.41 15.03
N MET A 223 -22.55 -6.56 15.02
CA MET A 223 -21.62 -5.56 15.54
C MET A 223 -21.81 -4.20 14.85
N MET A 224 -21.98 -4.21 13.52
CA MET A 224 -22.24 -2.99 12.75
C MET A 224 -23.57 -2.34 13.17
N GLY A 225 -24.59 -3.13 13.46
CA GLY A 225 -25.85 -2.65 14.03
C GLY A 225 -25.67 -2.00 15.41
N ASP A 226 -24.96 -2.67 16.31
CA ASP A 226 -24.67 -2.19 17.68
C ASP A 226 -23.84 -0.89 17.66
N LEU A 227 -22.91 -0.77 16.70
CA LEU A 227 -22.10 0.43 16.47
C LEU A 227 -22.82 1.49 15.62
N ASN A 228 -24.07 1.26 15.21
CA ASN A 228 -24.84 2.15 14.35
C ASN A 228 -24.06 2.58 13.08
N ILE A 229 -23.34 1.65 12.46
CA ILE A 229 -22.62 1.90 11.22
C ILE A 229 -23.62 2.28 10.13
N LYS A 230 -23.35 3.38 9.43
CA LYS A 230 -24.19 3.87 8.33
C LYS A 230 -23.56 3.62 6.97
N LEU A 231 -22.25 3.76 6.86
CA LEU A 231 -21.51 3.53 5.63
C LEU A 231 -20.55 2.35 5.78
N TYR A 232 -20.45 1.54 4.74
CA TYR A 232 -19.48 0.46 4.62
C TYR A 232 -18.58 0.69 3.42
N PHE A 233 -17.27 0.74 3.64
CA PHE A 233 -16.29 0.85 2.57
C PHE A 233 -15.71 -0.54 2.26
N PRO A 234 -16.10 -1.20 1.17
CA PRO A 234 -15.71 -2.59 0.92
C PRO A 234 -14.22 -2.72 0.58
N HIS A 235 -13.58 -3.78 1.08
CA HIS A 235 -12.26 -4.18 0.62
C HIS A 235 -12.34 -4.78 -0.79
N PRO A 236 -11.40 -4.47 -1.71
CA PRO A 236 -11.43 -5.00 -3.08
C PRO A 236 -11.47 -6.54 -3.19
N ARG A 237 -10.90 -7.24 -2.21
CA ARG A 237 -10.84 -8.71 -2.11
C ARG A 237 -12.03 -9.37 -1.40
N GLU A 238 -12.98 -8.60 -0.86
CA GLU A 238 -14.16 -9.18 -0.22
C GLU A 238 -15.09 -9.83 -1.23
N LYS A 239 -15.72 -10.94 -0.81
CA LYS A 239 -16.73 -11.66 -1.60
C LYS A 239 -18.14 -11.48 -1.07
N ASN A 240 -18.25 -11.16 0.23
CA ASN A 240 -19.53 -11.04 0.92
C ASN A 240 -19.82 -9.55 1.15
N THR A 241 -21.03 -9.12 0.84
CA THR A 241 -21.48 -7.75 1.12
C THR A 241 -22.41 -7.78 2.32
N PRO A 242 -22.17 -6.94 3.36
CA PRO A 242 -23.06 -6.88 4.52
C PRO A 242 -24.44 -6.36 4.13
N LYS A 243 -25.46 -6.86 4.80
CA LYS A 243 -26.85 -6.41 4.67
C LYS A 243 -27.11 -5.21 5.58
N ASN A 244 -28.09 -4.38 5.23
CA ASN A 244 -28.61 -3.27 6.05
C ASN A 244 -27.63 -2.13 6.34
N VAL A 245 -26.65 -1.90 5.47
CA VAL A 245 -25.71 -0.77 5.53
C VAL A 245 -25.54 -0.19 4.13
N GLU A 246 -25.32 1.11 4.01
CA GLU A 246 -25.04 1.73 2.72
C GLU A 246 -23.62 1.39 2.27
N ILE A 247 -23.50 0.76 1.10
CA ILE A 247 -22.23 0.37 0.52
C ILE A 247 -21.66 1.53 -0.29
N VAL A 248 -20.40 1.88 -0.02
CA VAL A 248 -19.71 2.90 -0.80
C VAL A 248 -19.28 2.33 -2.15
N GLU A 249 -19.95 2.77 -3.22
CA GLU A 249 -19.56 2.50 -4.60
C GLU A 249 -18.64 3.62 -5.11
N THR A 250 -17.36 3.31 -5.30
CA THR A 250 -16.38 4.29 -5.77
C THR A 250 -15.17 3.66 -6.45
N LYS A 251 -14.63 4.37 -7.44
CA LYS A 251 -13.33 4.08 -8.06
C LYS A 251 -12.13 4.60 -7.24
N LYS A 252 -12.35 5.29 -6.12
CA LYS A 252 -11.28 5.83 -5.27
C LYS A 252 -10.84 4.83 -4.20
N ILE A 253 -9.58 4.86 -3.80
CA ILE A 253 -9.19 4.23 -2.53
C ILE A 253 -9.82 5.00 -1.37
N PHE A 254 -9.80 4.38 -0.19
CA PHE A 254 -10.45 4.93 0.99
C PHE A 254 -9.97 6.34 1.32
N GLU A 255 -8.66 6.53 1.22
CA GLU A 255 -7.92 7.76 1.42
C GLU A 255 -8.51 8.94 0.63
N ASP A 256 -8.56 8.84 -0.70
CA ASP A 256 -9.10 9.91 -1.54
C ASP A 256 -10.63 10.05 -1.39
N TYR A 257 -11.33 8.94 -1.11
CA TYR A 257 -12.78 8.98 -0.88
C TYR A 257 -13.13 9.79 0.36
N ILE A 258 -12.40 9.60 1.47
CA ILE A 258 -12.64 10.32 2.72
C ILE A 258 -12.41 11.81 2.57
N ILE A 259 -11.42 12.22 1.80
CA ILE A 259 -11.14 13.65 1.57
C ILE A 259 -12.29 14.29 0.80
N ASP A 260 -12.68 13.69 -0.33
CA ASP A 260 -13.84 14.14 -1.08
C ASP A 260 -15.10 14.18 -0.21
N PHE A 261 -15.25 13.22 0.70
CA PHE A 261 -16.38 13.16 1.61
C PHE A 261 -16.36 14.34 2.59
N LEU A 262 -15.23 14.57 3.27
CA LEU A 262 -15.08 15.63 4.26
C LEU A 262 -15.18 17.03 3.63
N ASP A 263 -14.71 17.19 2.38
CA ASP A 263 -14.80 18.45 1.63
C ASP A 263 -16.24 18.80 1.25
N ARG A 264 -17.03 17.77 0.87
CA ARG A 264 -18.46 17.91 0.57
C ARG A 264 -19.33 18.01 1.83
N ASN A 265 -18.87 17.48 2.96
CA ASN A 265 -19.61 17.40 4.22
C ASN A 265 -18.84 18.08 5.36
N GLN A 266 -18.64 19.40 5.24
CA GLN A 266 -17.75 20.16 6.12
C GLN A 266 -18.17 20.19 7.60
N ASN A 267 -19.44 19.92 7.91
CA ASN A 267 -19.97 19.84 9.28
C ASN A 267 -19.96 18.41 9.87
N CYS A 268 -19.49 17.42 9.11
CA CYS A 268 -19.46 16.02 9.55
C CYS A 268 -18.07 15.65 10.09
N TYR A 269 -18.04 14.84 11.13
CA TYR A 269 -16.87 14.05 11.53
C TYR A 269 -17.16 12.56 11.32
N LEU A 270 -16.12 11.78 11.09
CA LEU A 270 -16.23 10.35 10.83
C LEU A 270 -15.62 9.54 11.97
N ASN A 271 -16.36 8.54 12.42
CA ASN A 271 -15.83 7.48 13.26
C ASN A 271 -15.57 6.27 12.36
N ILE A 272 -14.30 5.96 12.15
CA ILE A 272 -13.84 4.86 11.29
C ILE A 272 -13.59 3.63 12.17
N TYR A 273 -14.32 2.57 11.88
CA TYR A 273 -14.21 1.27 12.56
C TYR A 273 -13.54 0.25 11.63
N THR A 274 -12.58 -0.50 12.14
CA THR A 274 -11.89 -1.55 11.38
C THR A 274 -11.23 -2.53 12.34
N PHE A 275 -10.99 -3.77 11.92
CA PHE A 275 -10.17 -4.68 12.73
C PHE A 275 -8.69 -4.29 12.61
N MET A 276 -8.18 -4.21 11.38
CA MET A 276 -6.74 -4.04 11.13
C MET A 276 -6.43 -3.35 9.79
N SER A 277 -7.37 -2.61 9.19
CA SER A 277 -7.12 -1.97 7.89
C SER A 277 -6.07 -0.86 8.01
N SER A 278 -5.02 -0.92 7.20
CA SER A 278 -4.01 0.14 7.10
C SER A 278 -4.59 1.46 6.59
N ALA A 279 -5.67 1.40 5.81
CA ALA A 279 -6.32 2.59 5.27
C ALA A 279 -6.83 3.54 6.36
N ALA A 280 -7.19 3.01 7.54
CA ALA A 280 -7.51 3.84 8.70
C ALA A 280 -6.30 4.65 9.17
N LEU A 281 -5.12 4.02 9.27
CA LEU A 281 -3.89 4.71 9.68
C LEU A 281 -3.49 5.80 8.69
N ASN A 282 -3.72 5.59 7.39
CA ASN A 282 -3.37 6.54 6.32
C ASN A 282 -4.13 7.86 6.43
N VAL A 283 -5.33 7.86 6.99
CA VAL A 283 -6.18 9.05 7.16
C VAL A 283 -6.15 9.63 8.57
N LYS A 284 -5.34 9.07 9.49
CA LYS A 284 -5.35 9.46 10.92
C LYS A 284 -5.06 10.93 11.17
N SER A 285 -4.32 11.58 10.27
CA SER A 285 -3.90 12.97 10.41
C SER A 285 -4.95 13.97 9.89
N LEU A 286 -6.00 13.49 9.23
CA LEU A 286 -7.08 14.33 8.72
C LEU A 286 -7.95 14.85 9.88
N ASP A 287 -8.32 16.13 9.80
CA ASP A 287 -9.28 16.74 10.71
C ASP A 287 -10.67 16.11 10.56
N GLY A 288 -11.34 15.89 11.70
CA GLY A 288 -12.67 15.28 11.73
C GLY A 288 -12.67 13.76 11.56
N ILE A 289 -11.53 13.09 11.77
CA ILE A 289 -11.42 11.63 11.77
C ILE A 289 -11.13 11.11 13.17
N ASN A 290 -11.99 10.20 13.64
CA ASN A 290 -11.75 9.35 14.81
C ASN A 290 -11.59 7.91 14.33
N ILE A 291 -10.59 7.19 14.82
CA ILE A 291 -10.34 5.80 14.45
C ILE A 291 -10.55 4.90 15.66
N TYR A 292 -11.25 3.79 15.43
CA TYR A 292 -11.54 2.74 16.39
C TYR A 292 -11.12 1.39 15.79
N PHE A 293 -10.06 0.81 16.35
CA PHE A 293 -9.64 -0.54 16.00
C PHE A 293 -10.40 -1.56 16.83
N ILE A 294 -10.87 -2.62 16.19
CA ILE A 294 -11.63 -3.70 16.84
C ILE A 294 -10.70 -4.87 17.06
N GLN A 295 -10.60 -5.33 18.29
CA GLN A 295 -9.73 -6.44 18.67
C GLN A 295 -10.53 -7.67 19.10
N THR A 296 -10.05 -8.83 18.68
CA THR A 296 -10.46 -10.12 19.23
C THR A 296 -9.23 -10.82 19.81
N ASN A 297 -9.43 -11.74 20.76
CA ASN A 297 -8.33 -12.52 21.33
C ASN A 297 -7.51 -13.26 20.25
N ALA A 298 -8.18 -13.74 19.20
CA ALA A 298 -7.54 -14.41 18.08
C ALA A 298 -6.65 -13.45 17.28
N LEU A 299 -7.13 -12.23 16.98
CA LEU A 299 -6.34 -11.23 16.27
C LEU A 299 -5.14 -10.75 17.07
N ILE A 300 -5.30 -10.52 18.37
CA ILE A 300 -4.18 -10.13 19.26
C ILE A 300 -3.11 -11.23 19.26
N SER A 301 -3.53 -12.49 19.35
CA SER A 301 -2.61 -13.64 19.36
C SER A 301 -1.88 -13.80 18.02
N LYS A 302 -2.57 -13.54 16.91
CA LYS A 302 -2.03 -13.70 15.55
C LYS A 302 -1.15 -12.53 15.11
N TYR A 303 -1.45 -11.31 15.57
CA TYR A 303 -0.80 -10.07 15.14
C TYR A 303 -0.41 -9.17 16.33
N PRO A 304 0.36 -9.68 17.31
CA PRO A 304 0.64 -8.96 18.55
C PRO A 304 1.32 -7.61 18.32
N ASP A 305 2.24 -7.52 17.35
CA ASP A 305 2.95 -6.27 17.06
C ASP A 305 2.03 -5.17 16.57
N PHE A 306 1.01 -5.50 15.77
CA PHE A 306 0.07 -4.51 15.29
C PHE A 306 -0.70 -3.90 16.47
N PHE A 307 -1.23 -4.72 17.36
CA PHE A 307 -1.95 -4.23 18.54
C PHE A 307 -1.04 -3.51 19.55
N ASN A 308 0.22 -3.94 19.67
CA ASN A 308 1.23 -3.20 20.44
C ASN A 308 1.49 -1.80 19.87
N ILE A 309 1.59 -1.67 18.54
CA ILE A 309 1.70 -0.38 17.86
C ILE A 309 0.45 0.48 18.17
N LEU A 310 -0.75 -0.10 18.07
CA LEU A 310 -1.99 0.64 18.38
C LEU A 310 -1.99 1.19 19.81
N LYS A 311 -1.61 0.35 20.78
CA LYS A 311 -1.53 0.72 22.19
C LYS A 311 -0.48 1.80 22.46
N ASN A 312 0.73 1.63 21.90
CA ASN A 312 1.85 2.56 22.12
C ASN A 312 1.60 3.94 21.51
N HIS A 313 0.75 4.03 20.48
CA HIS A 313 0.39 5.28 19.81
C HIS A 313 -1.00 5.80 20.19
N ASN A 314 -1.58 5.32 21.30
CA ASN A 314 -2.85 5.80 21.86
C ASN A 314 -4.04 5.77 20.89
N PHE A 315 -4.12 4.74 20.03
CA PHE A 315 -5.32 4.53 19.22
C PHE A 315 -6.47 4.03 20.09
N ASN A 316 -7.72 4.39 19.73
CA ASN A 316 -8.88 3.82 20.39
C ASN A 316 -9.03 2.36 19.95
N VAL A 317 -9.16 1.47 20.92
CA VAL A 317 -9.35 0.03 20.68
C VAL A 317 -10.63 -0.41 21.38
N LEU A 318 -11.45 -1.18 20.67
CA LEU A 318 -12.72 -1.75 21.14
C LEU A 318 -12.59 -3.27 21.21
N GLU A 319 -13.00 -3.85 22.33
CA GLU A 319 -13.06 -5.30 22.51
C GLU A 319 -14.34 -5.87 21.87
N PHE A 320 -14.19 -6.95 21.09
CA PHE A 320 -15.28 -7.64 20.41
C PHE A 320 -15.34 -9.12 20.74
#